data_AF-A0A0Q5CA98-F1
#
_entry.id   AF-A0A0Q5CA98-F1
#
_cell.length_a   1.000
_cell.length_b   1.000
_cell.length_c   1.000
_cell.angle_alpha   90.00
_cell.angle_beta   90.00
_cell.angle_gamma   90.00
#
_symmetry.space_group_name_H-M   'P 1'
#
loop_
_entity.id
_entity.type
_entity.pdbx_description
1 polymer ?
#
loop_
_entity_poly.entity_id
_entity_poly.type
_entity_poly.pdbx_seq_one_letter_code
_entity_poly.pdbx_strand_id
1 'polypeptide(L)'
;MAKTLRSWTTALCLLAPLPAAAQSAQNLTALRGLAPVSALGESAAGRDALDANLTVTGTIQAGAGKVPFLLPLSEQRQLALRDSFITDGNATELADGLGSKLGGLYQAKARYAADETFTNVAASVTDLLGYTNNVAKSDSNAGKYFFANATTNGKAPVSEAAAVILTERGGTTDVFGKAYGRPAGTPGSDVHGDARPFQTLPSLFAYRGIDYFGRPSHSLDWLRGPRMNLLDSPSYPSGHTTYGYTESVVLAILVPERYQQMITRAAEYGTNRIVVGAHYAMDVLGGRAVALHAVAHLLANDPAYVGQMRRNPAVVNDMSRGTNTAVTVTDYRAALEAARTDLTAFLKEACGDTVATCARADTGRFRDAAANAALYDATQTYGLPVVHPQRVGTTDDVGRIAPEAGHLLTAAFPALSLAEANAILTETQGPGGGFLDDGSAFGVYARLNLYAAAGKAAALAARKAAPSPTAR
;
A
#
# COMPACT_ATOMS: atom_id res chain seq x y z
N MET A 1 -63.17 12.22 11.92
CA MET A 1 -61.78 11.87 11.56
C MET A 1 -61.35 12.76 10.41
N ALA A 2 -60.73 13.91 10.72
CA ALA A 2 -60.31 14.91 9.73
C ALA A 2 -58.77 14.91 9.64
N LYS A 3 -58.26 14.76 8.42
CA LYS A 3 -56.82 14.80 8.08
C LYS A 3 -56.29 16.23 8.23
N THR A 4 -55.23 16.40 9.00
CA THR A 4 -54.43 17.64 9.04
C THR A 4 -53.31 17.57 7.99
N LEU A 5 -53.40 18.42 6.97
CA LEU A 5 -52.27 18.83 6.13
C LEU A 5 -51.73 20.17 6.65
N ARG A 6 -50.40 20.30 6.75
CA ARG A 6 -49.57 21.54 6.68
C ARG A 6 -48.15 21.16 7.10
N SER A 7 -47.04 21.60 6.53
CA SER A 7 -46.71 22.30 5.28
C SER A 7 -45.18 22.40 5.33
N TRP A 8 -44.47 21.79 4.39
CA TRP A 8 -43.00 21.86 4.36
C TRP A 8 -42.59 23.09 3.54
N THR A 9 -42.02 24.09 4.22
CA THR A 9 -41.33 25.20 3.57
C THR A 9 -39.98 24.70 3.05
N THR A 10 -39.87 24.58 1.73
CA THR A 10 -38.59 24.35 1.03
C THR A 10 -37.76 25.62 1.09
N ALA A 11 -36.76 25.66 1.99
CA ALA A 11 -35.68 26.63 1.91
C ALA A 11 -34.76 26.23 0.75
N LEU A 12 -34.83 26.98 -0.35
CA LEU A 12 -33.95 26.84 -1.50
C LEU A 12 -32.57 27.43 -1.14
N CYS A 13 -31.70 26.63 -0.51
CA CYS A 13 -30.29 26.99 -0.37
C CYS A 13 -29.62 26.84 -1.74
N LEU A 14 -29.33 27.98 -2.37
CA LEU A 14 -28.40 28.08 -3.49
C LEU A 14 -27.03 27.56 -3.04
N LEU A 15 -26.76 26.29 -3.31
CA LEU A 15 -25.43 25.70 -3.20
C LEU A 15 -24.56 26.30 -4.31
N ALA A 16 -23.78 27.31 -3.98
CA ALA A 16 -22.63 27.67 -4.80
C ALA A 16 -21.71 26.43 -4.87
N PRO A 17 -21.23 26.02 -6.07
CA PRO A 17 -20.32 24.90 -6.18
C PRO A 17 -19.06 25.22 -5.38
N LEU A 18 -18.77 24.40 -4.36
CA LEU A 18 -17.49 24.45 -3.67
C LEU A 18 -16.39 24.19 -4.71
N PRO A 19 -15.35 25.05 -4.82
CA PRO A 19 -14.22 24.76 -5.69
C PRO A 19 -13.60 23.43 -5.26
N ALA A 20 -13.25 22.59 -6.23
CA ALA A 20 -12.52 21.36 -5.95
C ALA A 20 -11.24 21.71 -5.18
N ALA A 21 -11.00 21.03 -4.05
CA ALA A 21 -9.79 21.25 -3.26
C ALA A 21 -8.57 20.96 -4.14
N ALA A 22 -7.66 21.94 -4.26
CA ALA A 22 -6.41 21.76 -4.99
C ALA A 22 -5.57 20.63 -4.36
N GLN A 23 -4.78 19.95 -5.18
CA GLN A 23 -3.84 18.94 -4.68
C GLN A 23 -2.87 19.57 -3.67
N SER A 24 -2.64 18.90 -2.54
CA SER A 24 -1.72 19.39 -1.51
C SER A 24 -0.26 19.26 -1.95
N ALA A 25 0.66 19.92 -1.26
CA ALA A 25 2.11 19.78 -1.49
C ALA A 25 2.59 18.31 -1.36
N GLN A 26 1.99 17.57 -0.41
CA GLN A 26 2.18 16.14 -0.26
C GLN A 26 1.81 15.39 -1.55
N ASN A 27 0.62 15.65 -2.09
CA ASN A 27 0.14 14.99 -3.30
C ASN A 27 1.00 15.34 -4.52
N LEU A 28 1.44 16.59 -4.66
CA LEU A 28 2.33 16.99 -5.76
C LEU A 28 3.67 16.24 -5.73
N THR A 29 4.20 15.95 -4.53
CA THR A 29 5.43 15.16 -4.36
C THR A 29 5.22 13.72 -4.83
N ALA A 30 4.14 13.07 -4.38
CA ALA A 30 3.81 11.71 -4.80
C ALA A 30 3.52 11.62 -6.31
N LEU A 31 2.79 12.58 -6.88
CA LEU A 31 2.51 12.66 -8.31
C LEU A 31 3.80 12.75 -9.12
N ARG A 32 4.75 13.61 -8.72
CA ARG A 32 6.05 13.74 -9.39
C ARG A 32 6.87 12.45 -9.36
N GLY A 33 6.80 11.73 -8.25
CA GLY A 33 7.45 10.43 -8.07
C GLY A 33 6.86 9.30 -8.92
N LEU A 34 5.54 9.31 -9.09
CA LEU A 34 4.81 8.33 -9.92
C LEU A 34 4.83 8.65 -11.41
N ALA A 35 5.15 9.90 -11.78
CA ALA A 35 5.10 10.40 -13.14
C ALA A 35 5.97 9.71 -14.20
N PRO A 36 7.06 8.99 -13.87
CA PRO A 36 7.80 8.22 -14.89
C PRO A 36 6.93 7.28 -15.72
N VAL A 37 5.82 6.75 -15.18
CA VAL A 37 4.88 5.91 -15.96
C VAL A 37 4.32 6.63 -17.19
N SER A 38 4.09 7.95 -17.08
CA SER A 38 3.44 8.77 -18.11
C SER A 38 4.27 8.90 -19.40
N ALA A 39 5.58 8.68 -19.30
CA ALA A 39 6.53 8.84 -20.40
C ALA A 39 6.96 7.50 -21.03
N LEU A 40 6.43 6.36 -20.57
CA LEU A 40 6.87 5.05 -21.05
C LEU A 40 6.62 4.83 -22.56
N GLY A 41 5.55 5.41 -23.10
CA GLY A 41 5.24 5.30 -24.53
C GLY A 41 6.29 5.92 -25.46
N GLU A 42 7.10 6.84 -24.96
CA GLU A 42 8.02 7.66 -25.77
C GLU A 42 9.31 6.92 -26.15
N SER A 43 9.71 5.89 -25.39
CA SER A 43 10.97 5.16 -25.61
C SER A 43 10.74 3.69 -25.97
N ALA A 44 11.71 3.07 -26.64
CA ALA A 44 11.66 1.63 -26.92
C ALA A 44 11.61 0.80 -25.63
N ALA A 45 12.51 1.08 -24.69
CA ALA A 45 12.55 0.39 -23.40
C ALA A 45 11.26 0.57 -22.59
N GLY A 46 10.63 1.75 -22.65
CA GLY A 46 9.35 2.00 -21.98
C GLY A 46 8.19 1.25 -22.63
N ARG A 47 8.13 1.17 -23.98
CA ARG A 47 7.16 0.33 -24.69
C ARG A 47 7.35 -1.15 -24.40
N ASP A 48 8.59 -1.64 -24.38
CA ASP A 48 8.91 -3.02 -23.99
C ASP A 48 8.46 -3.30 -22.55
N ALA A 49 8.60 -2.34 -21.65
CA ALA A 49 8.13 -2.44 -20.27
C ALA A 49 6.59 -2.48 -20.16
N LEU A 50 5.87 -1.73 -21.00
CA LEU A 50 4.41 -1.78 -21.08
C LEU A 50 3.93 -3.14 -21.60
N ASP A 51 4.52 -3.65 -22.68
CA ASP A 51 4.20 -4.98 -23.23
C ASP A 51 4.46 -6.10 -22.22
N ALA A 52 5.61 -6.02 -21.53
CA ALA A 52 5.94 -6.94 -20.45
C ALA A 52 4.96 -6.81 -19.28
N ASN A 53 4.50 -5.60 -18.94
CA ASN A 53 3.55 -5.38 -17.86
C ASN A 53 2.20 -6.04 -18.13
N LEU A 54 1.68 -5.99 -19.37
CA LEU A 54 0.48 -6.74 -19.76
C LEU A 54 0.72 -8.26 -19.66
N THR A 55 1.84 -8.73 -20.22
CA THR A 55 2.18 -10.16 -20.29
C THR A 55 2.42 -10.80 -18.93
N VAL A 56 3.22 -10.17 -18.07
CA VAL A 56 3.53 -10.62 -16.71
C VAL A 56 2.26 -10.64 -15.85
N THR A 57 1.45 -9.58 -15.95
CA THR A 57 0.17 -9.48 -15.23
C THR A 57 -0.76 -10.63 -15.62
N GLY A 58 -0.96 -10.86 -16.93
CA GLY A 58 -1.81 -11.96 -17.40
C GLY A 58 -1.29 -13.34 -16.98
N THR A 59 0.02 -13.53 -16.98
CA THR A 59 0.67 -14.78 -16.55
C THR A 59 0.42 -15.06 -15.07
N ILE A 60 0.63 -14.07 -14.19
CA ILE A 60 0.35 -14.19 -12.75
C ILE A 60 -1.15 -14.41 -12.49
N GLN A 61 -2.02 -13.67 -13.19
CA GLN A 61 -3.48 -13.78 -13.05
C GLN A 61 -3.97 -15.21 -13.41
N ALA A 62 -3.39 -15.79 -14.47
CA ALA A 62 -3.66 -17.17 -14.87
C ALA A 62 -3.14 -18.21 -13.86
N GLY A 63 -2.32 -17.80 -12.88
CA GLY A 63 -1.67 -18.69 -11.92
C GLY A 63 -0.44 -19.38 -12.48
N ALA A 64 0.16 -18.79 -13.52
CA ALA A 64 1.41 -19.23 -14.13
C ALA A 64 2.54 -18.23 -13.82
N GLY A 65 3.75 -18.53 -14.29
CA GLY A 65 4.88 -17.59 -14.25
C GLY A 65 5.93 -17.90 -13.18
N LYS A 66 6.79 -16.90 -12.94
CA LYS A 66 7.99 -17.03 -12.09
C LYS A 66 7.82 -16.48 -10.68
N VAL A 67 6.74 -15.76 -10.40
CA VAL A 67 6.46 -15.24 -9.04
C VAL A 67 5.99 -16.42 -8.18
N PRO A 68 6.73 -16.81 -7.13
CA PRO A 68 6.31 -17.90 -6.27
C PRO A 68 5.13 -17.47 -5.39
N PHE A 69 4.27 -18.42 -5.01
CA PHE A 69 3.22 -18.21 -4.01
C PHE A 69 3.58 -18.95 -2.71
N LEU A 70 3.21 -18.37 -1.56
CA LEU A 70 3.39 -19.04 -0.26
C LEU A 70 2.32 -20.11 0.00
N LEU A 71 1.25 -20.09 -0.79
CA LEU A 71 0.14 -21.04 -0.74
C LEU A 71 -0.01 -21.77 -2.08
N PRO A 72 -0.58 -22.98 -2.09
CA PRO A 72 -1.08 -23.59 -3.31
C PRO A 72 -2.01 -22.63 -4.06
N LEU A 73 -1.99 -22.65 -5.40
CA LEU A 73 -2.70 -21.66 -6.23
C LEU A 73 -4.19 -21.48 -5.89
N SER A 74 -4.90 -22.56 -5.56
CA SER A 74 -6.31 -22.50 -5.16
C SER A 74 -6.50 -21.72 -3.85
N GLU A 75 -5.62 -21.93 -2.88
CA GLU A 75 -5.62 -21.22 -1.60
C GLU A 75 -5.16 -19.76 -1.77
N GLN A 76 -4.18 -19.51 -2.64
CA GLN A 76 -3.77 -18.15 -2.98
C GLN A 76 -4.93 -17.34 -3.59
N ARG A 77 -5.70 -17.96 -4.49
CA ARG A 77 -6.91 -17.34 -5.07
C ARG A 77 -7.96 -17.05 -4.02
N GLN A 78 -8.19 -18.00 -3.09
CA GLN A 78 -9.10 -17.79 -1.97
C GLN A 78 -8.63 -16.63 -1.07
N LEU A 79 -7.32 -16.53 -0.78
CA LEU A 79 -6.77 -15.40 -0.05
C LEU A 79 -6.93 -14.08 -0.83
N ALA A 80 -6.68 -14.08 -2.13
CA ALA A 80 -6.85 -12.89 -2.98
C ALA A 80 -8.31 -12.40 -3.03
N LEU A 81 -9.28 -13.31 -2.95
CA LEU A 81 -10.70 -12.95 -2.85
C LEU A 81 -11.02 -12.31 -1.49
N ARG A 82 -10.48 -12.86 -0.40
CA ARG A 82 -10.59 -12.29 0.93
C ARG A 82 -10.00 -10.87 0.97
N ASP A 83 -8.74 -10.73 0.53
CA ASP A 83 -7.97 -9.48 0.41
C ASP A 83 -8.56 -8.44 -0.57
N SER A 84 -9.74 -8.71 -1.16
CA SER A 84 -10.46 -7.70 -1.94
C SER A 84 -11.26 -6.74 -1.08
N PHE A 85 -11.63 -7.16 0.13
CA PHE A 85 -12.06 -6.25 1.18
C PHE A 85 -10.85 -5.50 1.75
N ILE A 86 -11.08 -4.28 2.25
CA ILE A 86 -10.05 -3.47 2.91
C ILE A 86 -10.49 -3.35 4.37
N THR A 87 -9.63 -3.79 5.29
CA THR A 87 -9.84 -3.65 6.74
C THR A 87 -9.12 -2.42 7.30
N ASP A 88 -9.57 -1.26 6.84
CA ASP A 88 -8.98 0.06 7.13
C ASP A 88 -8.89 0.36 8.64
N GLY A 89 -7.73 0.78 9.13
CA GLY A 89 -7.59 1.24 10.50
C GLY A 89 -7.57 0.13 11.55
N ASN A 90 -7.67 -1.16 11.16
CA ASN A 90 -7.43 -2.28 12.07
C ASN A 90 -6.51 -3.36 11.53
N ALA A 91 -6.16 -3.38 10.25
CA ALA A 91 -5.18 -4.31 9.66
C ALA A 91 -5.44 -5.81 9.88
N THR A 92 -6.67 -6.21 10.22
CA THR A 92 -6.95 -7.61 10.63
C THR A 92 -6.68 -8.62 9.52
N GLU A 93 -6.88 -8.26 8.24
CA GLU A 93 -6.57 -9.14 7.11
C GLU A 93 -5.07 -9.36 6.88
N LEU A 94 -4.24 -8.45 7.38
CA LEU A 94 -2.79 -8.47 7.22
C LEU A 94 -2.10 -9.09 8.45
N ALA A 95 -2.83 -9.22 9.57
CA ALA A 95 -2.30 -9.66 10.85
C ALA A 95 -1.80 -11.12 10.86
N ASP A 96 -2.15 -11.92 9.85
CA ASP A 96 -1.56 -13.25 9.67
C ASP A 96 -0.04 -13.21 9.39
N GLY A 97 0.49 -12.06 8.93
CA GLY A 97 1.92 -11.79 8.88
C GLY A 97 2.62 -11.73 10.25
N LEU A 98 1.87 -11.55 11.35
CA LEU A 98 2.40 -11.67 12.72
C LEU A 98 2.62 -13.15 13.13
N GLY A 99 2.30 -14.09 12.23
CA GLY A 99 2.39 -15.53 12.39
C GLY A 99 1.24 -16.13 13.21
N SER A 100 1.22 -17.45 13.32
CA SER A 100 0.03 -18.18 13.77
C SER A 100 -0.47 -17.80 15.17
N LYS A 101 0.44 -17.60 16.13
CA LYS A 101 0.09 -17.24 17.52
C LYS A 101 -0.34 -15.77 17.65
N LEU A 102 0.57 -14.84 17.38
CA LEU A 102 0.31 -13.40 17.56
C LEU A 102 -0.79 -12.90 16.60
N GLY A 103 -0.77 -13.35 15.34
CA GLY A 103 -1.79 -13.01 14.36
C GLY A 103 -3.16 -13.51 14.76
N GLY A 104 -3.27 -14.75 15.24
CA GLY A 104 -4.54 -15.30 15.73
C GLY A 104 -5.11 -14.51 16.93
N LEU A 105 -4.26 -14.11 17.87
CA LEU A 105 -4.66 -13.26 19.01
C LEU A 105 -5.12 -11.88 18.55
N TYR A 106 -4.39 -11.27 17.62
CA TYR A 106 -4.76 -9.98 17.04
C TYR A 106 -6.11 -10.07 16.33
N GLN A 107 -6.30 -11.06 15.45
CA GLN A 107 -7.54 -11.26 14.68
C GLN A 107 -8.75 -11.64 15.55
N ALA A 108 -8.53 -12.27 16.71
CA ALA A 108 -9.59 -12.54 17.68
C ALA A 108 -10.16 -11.25 18.29
N LYS A 109 -9.34 -10.20 18.40
CA LYS A 109 -9.71 -8.91 19.01
C LYS A 109 -10.06 -7.84 17.97
N ALA A 110 -9.27 -7.72 16.91
CA ALA A 110 -9.47 -6.80 15.81
C ALA A 110 -10.23 -7.48 14.67
N ARG A 111 -11.47 -7.06 14.40
CA ARG A 111 -12.30 -7.67 13.36
C ARG A 111 -13.33 -6.69 12.82
N TYR A 112 -13.60 -6.77 11.53
CA TYR A 112 -14.79 -6.18 10.92
C TYR A 112 -16.00 -7.11 11.08
N ALA A 113 -17.12 -6.55 11.56
CA ALA A 113 -18.43 -7.21 11.64
C ALA A 113 -19.34 -6.83 10.45
N ALA A 114 -19.16 -5.61 9.92
CA ALA A 114 -19.81 -5.07 8.72
C ALA A 114 -18.90 -3.98 8.11
N ASP A 115 -19.21 -3.47 6.92
CA ASP A 115 -18.36 -2.58 6.12
C ASP A 115 -17.80 -1.35 6.88
N GLU A 116 -18.50 -0.86 7.90
CA GLU A 116 -18.07 0.29 8.72
C GLU A 116 -18.00 -0.03 10.23
N THR A 117 -18.26 -1.28 10.62
CA THR A 117 -18.31 -1.68 12.03
C THR A 117 -17.19 -2.65 12.32
N PHE A 118 -16.20 -2.20 13.09
CA PHE A 118 -15.05 -3.00 13.45
C PHE A 118 -14.65 -2.84 14.91
N THR A 119 -13.83 -3.76 15.40
CA THR A 119 -13.09 -3.66 16.65
C THR A 119 -11.60 -3.63 16.37
N ASN A 120 -10.83 -3.12 17.33
CA ASN A 120 -9.37 -3.15 17.32
C ASN A 120 -8.84 -3.53 18.71
N VAL A 121 -7.52 -3.75 18.81
CA VAL A 121 -6.83 -4.09 20.05
C VAL A 121 -6.77 -2.91 21.03
N ALA A 122 -6.61 -1.69 20.52
CA ALA A 122 -6.55 -0.45 21.29
C ALA A 122 -6.95 0.77 20.43
N ALA A 123 -7.32 1.87 21.08
CA ALA A 123 -7.66 3.14 20.41
C ALA A 123 -6.42 3.76 19.74
N SER A 124 -5.27 3.78 20.42
CA SER A 124 -3.99 4.28 19.88
C SER A 124 -3.57 3.58 18.59
N VAL A 125 -3.76 2.25 18.52
CA VAL A 125 -3.49 1.45 17.31
C VAL A 125 -4.46 1.81 16.19
N THR A 126 -5.73 2.04 16.51
CA THR A 126 -6.75 2.46 15.54
C THR A 126 -6.45 3.84 14.95
N ASP A 127 -6.10 4.79 15.81
CA ASP A 127 -5.80 6.17 15.40
C ASP A 127 -4.54 6.23 14.56
N LEU A 128 -3.49 5.49 14.97
CA LEU A 128 -2.26 5.40 14.19
C LEU A 128 -2.51 4.78 12.81
N LEU A 129 -3.11 3.59 12.74
CA LEU A 129 -3.37 2.91 11.46
C LEU A 129 -4.26 3.75 10.55
N GLY A 130 -5.38 4.27 11.09
CA GLY A 130 -6.33 5.08 10.33
C GLY A 130 -5.72 6.38 9.81
N TYR A 131 -4.92 7.07 10.63
CA TYR A 131 -4.21 8.29 10.21
C TYR A 131 -3.21 8.01 9.08
N THR A 132 -2.34 7.01 9.30
CA THR A 132 -1.30 6.62 8.34
C THR A 132 -1.90 6.24 7.00
N ASN A 133 -2.94 5.40 7.03
CA ASN A 133 -3.60 4.93 5.83
C ASN A 133 -4.32 6.06 5.09
N ASN A 134 -4.96 7.00 5.81
CA ASN A 134 -5.59 8.15 5.17
C ASN A 134 -4.57 9.03 4.42
N VAL A 135 -3.40 9.27 5.03
CA VAL A 135 -2.31 10.03 4.44
C VAL A 135 -1.75 9.33 3.20
N ALA A 136 -1.42 8.03 3.28
CA ALA A 136 -0.88 7.28 2.15
C ALA A 136 -1.92 7.10 1.01
N LYS A 137 -3.19 6.83 1.35
CA LYS A 137 -4.29 6.75 0.38
C LYS A 137 -4.48 8.06 -0.36
N SER A 138 -4.35 9.20 0.32
CA SER A 138 -4.42 10.52 -0.30
C SER A 138 -3.49 10.65 -1.50
N ASP A 139 -2.24 10.19 -1.36
CA ASP A 139 -1.22 10.25 -2.41
C ASP A 139 -1.55 9.29 -3.57
N SER A 140 -1.96 8.05 -3.27
CA SER A 140 -2.35 7.11 -4.32
C SER A 140 -3.62 7.54 -5.08
N ASN A 141 -4.59 8.14 -4.38
CA ASN A 141 -5.84 8.64 -4.97
C ASN A 141 -5.61 9.85 -5.87
N ALA A 142 -4.67 10.73 -5.50
CA ALA A 142 -4.28 11.85 -6.34
C ALA A 142 -3.75 11.38 -7.71
N GLY A 143 -3.07 10.23 -7.75
CA GLY A 143 -2.56 9.63 -9.00
C GLY A 143 -3.65 9.12 -9.95
N LYS A 144 -4.79 8.64 -9.44
CA LYS A 144 -5.81 7.93 -10.23
C LYS A 144 -6.26 8.69 -11.47
N TYR A 145 -6.96 9.80 -11.27
CA TYR A 145 -7.48 10.60 -12.38
C TYR A 145 -6.43 11.52 -12.99
N PHE A 146 -5.34 11.78 -12.25
CA PHE A 146 -4.21 12.53 -12.79
C PHE A 146 -3.56 11.81 -13.97
N PHE A 147 -3.21 10.52 -13.80
CA PHE A 147 -2.60 9.72 -14.87
C PHE A 147 -3.60 9.29 -15.94
N ALA A 148 -4.88 9.13 -15.58
CA ALA A 148 -5.91 8.74 -16.54
C ALA A 148 -6.28 9.87 -17.52
N ASN A 149 -6.56 11.08 -17.02
CA ASN A 149 -7.07 12.18 -17.83
C ASN A 149 -6.71 13.59 -17.31
N ALA A 150 -5.68 13.74 -16.49
CA ALA A 150 -5.25 15.02 -15.91
C ALA A 150 -6.37 15.76 -15.17
N THR A 151 -7.22 15.02 -14.44
CA THR A 151 -8.24 15.58 -13.55
C THR A 151 -8.03 15.12 -12.10
N THR A 152 -8.65 15.80 -11.14
CA THR A 152 -8.59 15.42 -9.71
C THR A 152 -9.58 14.32 -9.34
N ASN A 153 -10.68 14.20 -10.10
CA ASN A 153 -11.83 13.35 -9.75
C ASN A 153 -12.59 12.82 -10.98
N GLY A 154 -11.93 12.80 -12.14
CA GLY A 154 -12.54 12.44 -13.42
C GLY A 154 -13.24 13.60 -14.14
N LYS A 155 -13.36 14.77 -13.49
CA LYS A 155 -14.13 15.93 -14.00
C LYS A 155 -13.36 17.25 -13.91
N ALA A 156 -12.90 17.61 -12.71
CA ALA A 156 -12.25 18.90 -12.49
C ALA A 156 -10.76 18.83 -12.87
N PRO A 157 -10.25 19.77 -13.68
CA PRO A 157 -8.84 19.76 -14.07
C PRO A 157 -7.93 19.81 -12.85
N VAL A 158 -6.72 19.25 -13.01
CA VAL A 158 -5.67 19.34 -11.99
C VAL A 158 -5.16 20.77 -11.88
N SER A 159 -4.52 21.10 -10.76
CA SER A 159 -3.83 22.40 -10.62
C SER A 159 -2.73 22.58 -11.67
N GLU A 160 -2.37 23.83 -11.99
CA GLU A 160 -1.26 24.12 -12.91
C GLU A 160 0.04 23.45 -12.47
N ALA A 161 0.36 23.52 -11.17
CA ALA A 161 1.52 22.85 -10.58
C ALA A 161 1.53 21.33 -10.81
N ALA A 162 0.35 20.69 -10.80
CA ALA A 162 0.23 19.28 -11.14
C ALA A 162 0.34 19.03 -12.64
N ALA A 163 -0.29 19.87 -13.49
CA ALA A 163 -0.21 19.74 -14.95
C ALA A 163 1.24 19.80 -15.46
N VAL A 164 2.06 20.67 -14.87
CA VAL A 164 3.49 20.82 -15.17
C VAL A 164 4.27 19.50 -15.02
N ILE A 165 3.89 18.64 -14.05
CA ILE A 165 4.55 17.35 -13.82
C ILE A 165 4.47 16.43 -15.05
N LEU A 166 3.36 16.45 -15.79
CA LEU A 166 3.23 15.69 -17.04
C LEU A 166 4.04 16.34 -18.15
N THR A 167 3.88 17.65 -18.34
CA THR A 167 4.49 18.36 -19.48
C THR A 167 6.02 18.40 -19.42
N GLU A 168 6.61 18.58 -18.23
CA GLU A 168 8.07 18.60 -18.05
C GLU A 168 8.75 17.30 -18.46
N ARG A 169 8.01 16.18 -18.39
CA ARG A 169 8.51 14.85 -18.73
C ARG A 169 8.13 14.39 -20.15
N GLY A 170 7.42 15.23 -20.91
CA GLY A 170 6.78 14.80 -22.16
C GLY A 170 5.78 13.67 -21.94
N GLY A 171 5.19 13.58 -20.74
CA GLY A 171 4.29 12.51 -20.35
C GLY A 171 2.91 12.65 -20.97
N THR A 172 2.22 11.52 -21.13
CA THR A 172 0.84 11.46 -21.60
C THR A 172 -0.06 10.79 -20.56
N THR A 173 -1.35 11.10 -20.61
CA THR A 173 -2.36 10.41 -19.80
C THR A 173 -2.83 9.13 -20.50
N ASP A 174 -3.56 8.26 -19.78
CA ASP A 174 -4.16 7.03 -20.32
C ASP A 174 -3.11 6.09 -20.94
N VAL A 175 -1.97 5.92 -20.25
CA VAL A 175 -0.83 5.15 -20.75
C VAL A 175 -1.25 3.70 -21.02
N PHE A 176 -1.99 3.10 -20.08
CA PHE A 176 -2.38 1.70 -20.22
C PHE A 176 -3.51 1.50 -21.23
N GLY A 177 -4.48 2.41 -21.30
CA GLY A 177 -5.52 2.32 -22.32
C GLY A 177 -4.92 2.45 -23.72
N LYS A 178 -4.02 3.41 -23.94
CA LYS A 178 -3.32 3.57 -25.23
C LYS A 178 -2.43 2.38 -25.57
N ALA A 179 -1.60 1.92 -24.63
CA ALA A 179 -0.66 0.84 -24.88
C ALA A 179 -1.35 -0.50 -25.15
N TYR A 180 -2.49 -0.76 -24.52
CA TYR A 180 -3.17 -2.06 -24.60
C TYR A 180 -4.42 -2.04 -25.49
N GLY A 181 -4.53 -1.05 -26.38
CA GLY A 181 -5.61 -0.98 -27.38
C GLY A 181 -7.01 -0.74 -26.80
N ARG A 182 -7.10 -0.10 -25.63
CA ARG A 182 -8.33 0.28 -24.93
C ARG A 182 -8.30 1.73 -24.44
N PRO A 183 -8.09 2.73 -25.32
CA PRO A 183 -8.04 4.11 -24.90
C PRO A 183 -9.40 4.59 -24.37
N ALA A 184 -9.38 5.61 -23.51
CA ALA A 184 -10.56 6.18 -22.87
C ALA A 184 -11.67 6.51 -23.90
N GLY A 185 -12.91 6.19 -23.55
CA GLY A 185 -14.09 6.45 -24.38
C GLY A 185 -14.33 5.47 -25.54
N THR A 186 -13.48 4.45 -25.72
CA THR A 186 -13.73 3.37 -26.70
C THR A 186 -14.70 2.31 -26.15
N PRO A 187 -15.40 1.53 -27.00
CA PRO A 187 -16.30 0.47 -26.54
C PRO A 187 -15.61 -0.54 -25.61
N GLY A 188 -16.14 -0.67 -24.38
CA GLY A 188 -15.59 -1.56 -23.34
C GLY A 188 -14.49 -0.95 -22.47
N SER A 189 -14.17 0.33 -22.69
CA SER A 189 -13.28 1.15 -21.86
C SER A 189 -14.12 2.22 -21.14
N ASP A 190 -13.64 2.70 -20.00
CA ASP A 190 -14.28 3.81 -19.30
C ASP A 190 -13.93 5.16 -19.93
N VAL A 191 -14.58 6.22 -19.44
CA VAL A 191 -14.40 7.59 -19.95
C VAL A 191 -13.15 8.30 -19.42
N HIS A 192 -12.46 7.72 -18.44
CA HIS A 192 -11.36 8.35 -17.73
C HIS A 192 -10.00 7.87 -18.22
N GLY A 193 -9.85 6.58 -18.58
CA GLY A 193 -8.59 6.01 -19.05
C GLY A 193 -7.81 5.25 -17.97
N ASP A 194 -6.61 4.80 -18.34
CA ASP A 194 -5.80 3.81 -17.62
C ASP A 194 -6.59 2.54 -17.31
N ALA A 195 -7.09 1.92 -18.39
CA ALA A 195 -7.89 0.70 -18.35
C ALA A 195 -7.20 -0.43 -17.57
N ARG A 196 -7.96 -1.11 -16.71
CA ARG A 196 -7.50 -2.18 -15.81
C ARG A 196 -7.26 -3.51 -16.53
N PRO A 197 -6.54 -4.46 -15.90
CA PRO A 197 -6.26 -5.76 -16.53
C PRO A 197 -7.51 -6.53 -16.95
N PHE A 198 -8.58 -6.52 -16.15
CA PHE A 198 -9.82 -7.21 -16.53
C PHE A 198 -10.56 -6.59 -17.72
N GLN A 199 -10.20 -5.36 -18.11
CA GLN A 199 -10.66 -4.75 -19.35
C GLN A 199 -9.75 -5.20 -20.50
N THR A 200 -8.43 -5.15 -20.35
CA THR A 200 -7.44 -5.28 -21.45
C THR A 200 -6.95 -6.70 -21.71
N LEU A 201 -6.86 -7.56 -20.70
CA LEU A 201 -6.33 -8.91 -20.84
C LEU A 201 -7.21 -9.73 -21.81
N PRO A 202 -6.59 -10.55 -22.69
CA PRO A 202 -7.34 -11.38 -23.63
C PRO A 202 -8.16 -12.48 -22.93
N SER A 203 -7.73 -12.91 -21.75
CA SER A 203 -8.44 -13.86 -20.90
C SER A 203 -8.24 -13.52 -19.44
N LEU A 204 -9.29 -13.77 -18.65
CA LEU A 204 -9.31 -13.57 -17.22
C LEU A 204 -9.72 -14.87 -16.55
N PHE A 205 -8.87 -15.42 -15.68
CA PHE A 205 -9.25 -16.56 -14.86
C PHE A 205 -10.16 -16.07 -13.72
N ALA A 206 -11.46 -16.31 -13.84
CA ALA A 206 -12.42 -16.00 -12.79
C ALA A 206 -12.69 -17.22 -11.90
N TYR A 207 -12.97 -16.98 -10.62
CA TYR A 207 -13.10 -18.06 -9.64
C TYR A 207 -14.07 -17.68 -8.51
N ARG A 208 -14.55 -18.71 -7.82
CA ARG A 208 -15.42 -18.61 -6.64
C ARG A 208 -14.65 -18.92 -5.37
N GLY A 209 -15.12 -18.35 -4.28
CA GLY A 209 -14.60 -18.62 -2.96
C GLY A 209 -15.46 -17.95 -1.90
N ILE A 210 -14.83 -17.61 -0.80
CA ILE A 210 -15.46 -16.94 0.34
C ILE A 210 -14.85 -15.54 0.52
N ASP A 211 -15.68 -14.52 0.72
CA ASP A 211 -15.22 -13.16 1.03
C ASP A 211 -14.73 -13.04 2.48
N TYR A 212 -14.20 -11.88 2.85
CA TYR A 212 -13.77 -11.60 4.23
C TYR A 212 -14.83 -11.90 5.29
N PHE A 213 -16.11 -11.66 4.99
CA PHE A 213 -17.23 -11.87 5.92
C PHE A 213 -17.72 -13.32 5.97
N GLY A 214 -17.02 -14.25 5.32
CA GLY A 214 -17.44 -15.65 5.30
C GLY A 214 -18.55 -15.95 4.29
N ARG A 215 -18.86 -15.02 3.37
CA ARG A 215 -19.97 -15.17 2.42
C ARG A 215 -19.47 -15.72 1.08
N PRO A 216 -20.23 -16.59 0.39
CA PRO A 216 -19.92 -16.98 -0.98
C PRO A 216 -19.76 -15.77 -1.90
N SER A 217 -18.68 -15.73 -2.66
CA SER A 217 -18.33 -14.62 -3.54
C SER A 217 -17.66 -15.12 -4.83
N HIS A 218 -17.72 -14.29 -5.87
CA HIS A 218 -17.03 -14.51 -7.13
C HIS A 218 -16.01 -13.38 -7.36
N SER A 219 -14.83 -13.69 -7.92
CA SER A 219 -13.79 -12.67 -8.15
C SER A 219 -14.29 -11.49 -9.00
N LEU A 220 -15.15 -11.75 -9.99
CA LEU A 220 -15.80 -10.70 -10.80
C LEU A 220 -16.69 -9.73 -9.99
N ASP A 221 -17.22 -10.14 -8.83
CA ASP A 221 -18.07 -9.27 -8.00
C ASP A 221 -17.27 -8.07 -7.45
N TRP A 222 -15.95 -8.23 -7.35
CA TRP A 222 -14.98 -7.25 -6.88
C TRP A 222 -14.32 -6.46 -8.02
N LEU A 223 -14.66 -6.75 -9.27
CA LEU A 223 -14.14 -6.05 -10.44
C LEU A 223 -15.22 -5.22 -11.13
N ARG A 224 -16.38 -5.83 -11.39
CA ARG A 224 -17.48 -5.23 -12.15
C ARG A 224 -18.85 -5.51 -11.52
N GLY A 225 -18.88 -5.80 -10.23
CA GLY A 225 -20.05 -6.27 -9.52
C GLY A 225 -20.57 -5.31 -8.46
N PRO A 226 -21.61 -5.71 -7.71
CA PRO A 226 -22.24 -4.85 -6.71
C PRO A 226 -21.36 -4.63 -5.47
N ARG A 227 -20.33 -5.45 -5.24
CA ARG A 227 -19.38 -5.27 -4.12
C ARG A 227 -18.35 -4.20 -4.42
N MET A 228 -17.86 -4.17 -5.66
CA MET A 228 -17.01 -3.11 -6.15
C MET A 228 -17.15 -3.02 -7.68
N ASN A 229 -17.35 -1.80 -8.15
CA ASN A 229 -17.35 -1.50 -9.57
C ASN A 229 -16.10 -0.69 -9.92
N LEU A 230 -15.11 -1.37 -10.50
CA LEU A 230 -13.86 -0.78 -10.93
C LEU A 230 -13.86 -0.37 -12.40
N LEU A 231 -15.00 -0.45 -13.09
CA LEU A 231 -15.11 -0.07 -14.50
C LEU A 231 -14.69 1.39 -14.71
N ASP A 232 -15.26 2.32 -13.94
CA ASP A 232 -14.99 3.77 -14.10
C ASP A 232 -13.88 4.28 -13.16
N SER A 233 -12.96 3.40 -12.75
CA SER A 233 -11.87 3.71 -11.83
C SER A 233 -10.52 3.42 -12.47
N PRO A 234 -9.66 4.42 -12.70
CA PRO A 234 -8.34 4.22 -13.27
C PRO A 234 -7.47 3.20 -12.53
N SER A 235 -6.63 2.46 -13.25
CA SER A 235 -5.78 1.41 -12.68
C SER A 235 -4.64 1.96 -11.82
N TYR A 236 -3.93 2.98 -12.29
CA TYR A 236 -2.65 3.40 -11.72
C TYR A 236 -2.74 4.62 -10.77
N PRO A 237 -2.02 4.60 -9.63
CA PRO A 237 -1.40 3.44 -8.97
C PRO A 237 -2.44 2.60 -8.22
N SER A 238 -2.04 1.44 -7.67
CA SER A 238 -2.95 0.59 -6.89
C SER A 238 -3.18 1.12 -5.47
N GLY A 239 -4.38 1.65 -5.20
CA GLY A 239 -4.79 2.09 -3.85
C GLY A 239 -4.89 0.94 -2.84
N HIS A 240 -5.38 -0.25 -3.25
CA HIS A 240 -5.35 -1.45 -2.41
C HIS A 240 -3.92 -1.84 -2.04
N THR A 241 -2.98 -1.78 -2.97
CA THR A 241 -1.58 -2.08 -2.65
C THR A 241 -1.01 -1.04 -1.71
N THR A 242 -1.31 0.25 -1.90
CA THR A 242 -0.91 1.31 -0.97
C THR A 242 -1.43 1.05 0.44
N TYR A 243 -2.70 0.66 0.58
CA TYR A 243 -3.27 0.22 1.85
C TYR A 243 -2.52 -0.97 2.46
N GLY A 244 -2.41 -2.07 1.71
CA GLY A 244 -1.82 -3.32 2.19
C GLY A 244 -0.36 -3.15 2.62
N TYR A 245 0.42 -2.37 1.88
CA TYR A 245 1.78 -2.03 2.29
C TYR A 245 1.81 -1.09 3.50
N THR A 246 0.98 -0.05 3.53
CA THR A 246 0.98 0.94 4.63
C THR A 246 0.74 0.26 5.98
N GLU A 247 -0.34 -0.49 6.10
CA GLU A 247 -0.70 -1.12 7.37
C GLU A 247 0.23 -2.29 7.73
N SER A 248 0.71 -3.05 6.73
CA SER A 248 1.70 -4.10 6.99
C SER A 248 3.03 -3.53 7.50
N VAL A 249 3.50 -2.41 6.94
CA VAL A 249 4.72 -1.73 7.41
C VAL A 249 4.52 -1.17 8.81
N VAL A 250 3.36 -0.57 9.12
CA VAL A 250 3.07 -0.09 10.48
C VAL A 250 3.07 -1.25 11.47
N LEU A 251 2.40 -2.36 11.17
CA LEU A 251 2.44 -3.56 12.02
C LEU A 251 3.86 -4.16 12.13
N ALA A 252 4.65 -4.15 11.05
CA ALA A 252 6.06 -4.56 11.05
C ALA A 252 6.90 -3.72 12.02
N ILE A 253 6.65 -2.41 12.06
CA ILE A 253 7.33 -1.48 12.96
C ILE A 253 6.89 -1.72 14.41
N LEU A 254 5.59 -1.86 14.66
CA LEU A 254 5.03 -2.07 15.99
C LEU A 254 5.45 -3.43 16.59
N VAL A 255 5.61 -4.47 15.77
CA VAL A 255 6.02 -5.83 16.17
C VAL A 255 7.29 -6.23 15.40
N PRO A 256 8.46 -5.66 15.75
CA PRO A 256 9.69 -5.81 14.98
C PRO A 256 10.22 -7.25 14.90
N GLU A 257 9.84 -8.12 15.84
CA GLU A 257 10.14 -9.56 15.77
C GLU A 257 9.49 -10.28 14.58
N ARG A 258 8.52 -9.62 13.93
CA ARG A 258 7.81 -10.10 12.73
C ARG A 258 8.00 -9.21 11.52
N TYR A 259 8.96 -8.28 11.54
CA TYR A 259 9.11 -7.28 10.48
C TYR A 259 9.25 -7.92 9.10
N GLN A 260 10.14 -8.92 8.96
CA GLN A 260 10.37 -9.59 7.68
C GLN A 260 9.08 -10.26 7.15
N GLN A 261 8.35 -10.97 8.01
CA GLN A 261 7.11 -11.66 7.62
C GLN A 261 6.00 -10.67 7.24
N MET A 262 5.86 -9.57 7.98
CA MET A 262 4.89 -8.51 7.66
C MET A 262 5.20 -7.84 6.31
N ILE A 263 6.47 -7.61 5.99
CA ILE A 263 6.85 -7.07 4.68
C ILE A 263 6.61 -8.08 3.55
N THR A 264 6.81 -9.37 3.79
CA THR A 264 6.40 -10.42 2.85
C THR A 264 4.88 -10.45 2.67
N ARG A 265 4.10 -10.29 3.74
CA ARG A 265 2.62 -10.18 3.68
C ARG A 265 2.18 -9.00 2.81
N ALA A 266 2.84 -7.85 2.95
CA ALA A 266 2.58 -6.67 2.13
C ALA A 266 2.76 -6.96 0.62
N ALA A 267 3.87 -7.62 0.26
CA ALA A 267 4.15 -8.02 -1.11
C ALA A 267 3.14 -9.01 -1.67
N GLU A 268 2.71 -9.97 -0.85
CA GLU A 268 1.66 -10.91 -1.23
C GLU A 268 0.30 -10.22 -1.41
N TYR A 269 -0.08 -9.28 -0.52
CA TYR A 269 -1.32 -8.51 -0.66
C TYR A 269 -1.34 -7.72 -1.98
N GLY A 270 -0.22 -7.10 -2.35
CA GLY A 270 -0.06 -6.46 -3.67
C GLY A 270 -0.21 -7.45 -4.81
N THR A 271 0.44 -8.61 -4.72
CA THR A 271 0.35 -9.69 -5.72
C THR A 271 -1.08 -10.23 -5.84
N ASN A 272 -1.84 -10.30 -4.75
CA ASN A 272 -3.24 -10.71 -4.75
C ASN A 272 -4.13 -9.79 -5.59
N ARG A 273 -3.74 -8.51 -5.77
CA ARG A 273 -4.45 -7.58 -6.67
C ARG A 273 -4.25 -7.93 -8.14
N ILE A 274 -3.13 -8.58 -8.48
CA ILE A 274 -2.87 -9.16 -9.80
C ILE A 274 -3.65 -10.47 -9.96
N VAL A 275 -3.61 -11.35 -8.96
CA VAL A 275 -4.32 -12.65 -8.97
C VAL A 275 -5.82 -12.47 -9.17
N VAL A 276 -6.44 -11.50 -8.49
CA VAL A 276 -7.88 -11.21 -8.67
C VAL A 276 -8.18 -10.54 -10.02
N GLY A 277 -7.18 -9.96 -10.69
CA GLY A 277 -7.31 -9.28 -11.99
C GLY A 277 -7.60 -7.78 -11.93
N ALA A 278 -7.41 -7.14 -10.77
CA ALA A 278 -7.74 -5.73 -10.56
C ALA A 278 -6.64 -4.76 -10.97
N HIS A 279 -5.38 -5.19 -10.92
CA HIS A 279 -4.21 -4.33 -11.07
C HIS A 279 -3.06 -5.00 -11.83
N TYR A 280 -2.33 -4.20 -12.60
CA TYR A 280 -1.08 -4.61 -13.24
C TYR A 280 0.09 -4.63 -12.24
N ALA A 281 1.17 -5.32 -12.60
CA ALA A 281 2.42 -5.29 -11.84
C ALA A 281 2.93 -3.86 -11.60
N MET A 282 2.89 -2.97 -12.61
CA MET A 282 3.27 -1.56 -12.45
C MET A 282 2.38 -0.80 -11.46
N ASP A 283 1.07 -1.09 -11.38
CA ASP A 283 0.18 -0.48 -10.38
C ASP A 283 0.59 -0.84 -8.96
N VAL A 284 0.97 -2.11 -8.77
CA VAL A 284 1.38 -2.67 -7.48
C VAL A 284 2.73 -2.08 -7.06
N LEU A 285 3.69 -1.96 -7.99
CA LEU A 285 4.97 -1.30 -7.72
C LEU A 285 4.80 0.19 -7.37
N GLY A 286 3.94 0.92 -8.08
CA GLY A 286 3.59 2.30 -7.75
C GLY A 286 2.92 2.42 -6.39
N GLY A 287 1.97 1.54 -6.09
CA GLY A 287 1.27 1.51 -4.80
C GLY A 287 2.20 1.23 -3.61
N ARG A 288 3.18 0.31 -3.79
CA ARG A 288 4.26 0.04 -2.83
C ARG A 288 5.11 1.29 -2.59
N ALA A 289 5.63 1.91 -3.65
CA ALA A 289 6.52 3.06 -3.53
C ALA A 289 5.84 4.22 -2.78
N VAL A 290 4.57 4.51 -3.10
CA VAL A 290 3.76 5.51 -2.38
C VAL A 290 3.62 5.19 -0.90
N ALA A 291 3.32 3.93 -0.55
CA ALA A 291 3.17 3.52 0.85
C ALA A 291 4.48 3.69 1.63
N LEU A 292 5.61 3.21 1.08
CA LEU A 292 6.91 3.31 1.75
C LEU A 292 7.35 4.77 1.91
N HIS A 293 7.14 5.60 0.87
CA HIS A 293 7.41 7.03 0.92
C HIS A 293 6.57 7.71 2.00
N ALA A 294 5.24 7.56 1.97
CA ALA A 294 4.35 8.19 2.93
C ALA A 294 4.68 7.80 4.37
N VAL A 295 4.95 6.51 4.63
CA VAL A 295 5.31 6.05 5.98
C VAL A 295 6.66 6.60 6.43
N ALA A 296 7.67 6.66 5.55
CA ALA A 296 8.97 7.26 5.90
C ALA A 296 8.85 8.74 6.29
N HIS A 297 8.10 9.52 5.52
CA HIS A 297 7.86 10.93 5.80
C HIS A 297 7.02 11.16 7.08
N LEU A 298 6.02 10.31 7.34
CA LEU A 298 5.31 10.32 8.63
C LEU A 298 6.25 10.04 9.79
N LEU A 299 7.11 9.03 9.69
CA LEU A 299 8.11 8.71 10.72
C LEU A 299 9.18 9.80 10.89
N ALA A 300 9.40 10.63 9.85
CA ALA A 300 10.25 11.81 9.92
C ALA A 300 9.57 13.01 10.59
N ASN A 301 8.28 12.92 10.93
CA ASN A 301 7.44 14.06 11.32
C ASN A 301 7.49 15.20 10.27
N ASP A 302 7.51 14.84 8.98
CA ASP A 302 7.50 15.84 7.90
C ASP A 302 6.23 16.70 7.99
N PRO A 303 6.34 18.05 8.12
CA PRO A 303 5.19 18.95 8.18
C PRO A 303 4.23 18.87 7.00
N ALA A 304 4.68 18.38 5.85
CA ALA A 304 3.80 18.12 4.70
C ALA A 304 2.91 16.89 4.91
N TYR A 305 3.25 15.98 5.84
CA TYR A 305 2.56 14.72 6.11
C TYR A 305 1.81 14.72 7.46
N VAL A 306 2.39 15.32 8.50
CA VAL A 306 1.78 15.43 9.84
C VAL A 306 0.87 16.66 9.97
N GLY A 307 0.05 16.71 11.02
CA GLY A 307 -0.78 17.87 11.38
C GLY A 307 -2.01 18.08 10.49
N GLN A 308 -2.16 17.26 9.44
CA GLN A 308 -3.35 17.28 8.61
C GLN A 308 -4.53 16.67 9.37
N MET A 309 -5.68 17.35 9.36
CA MET A 309 -6.90 16.81 9.96
C MET A 309 -7.50 15.76 9.02
N ARG A 310 -7.44 14.48 9.40
CA ARG A 310 -7.91 13.38 8.56
C ARG A 310 -9.12 12.69 9.18
N ARG A 311 -10.08 12.29 8.34
CA ARG A 311 -11.18 11.41 8.78
C ARG A 311 -10.66 9.99 8.82
N ASN A 312 -10.87 9.28 9.93
CA ASN A 312 -10.67 7.84 9.96
C ASN A 312 -11.90 7.18 9.31
N PRO A 313 -11.81 6.62 8.09
CA PRO A 313 -12.96 6.06 7.39
C PRO A 313 -13.51 4.79 8.05
N ALA A 314 -12.83 4.23 9.06
CA ALA A 314 -13.23 3.00 9.73
C ALA A 314 -14.23 3.21 10.88
N VAL A 315 -14.30 4.38 11.53
CA VAL A 315 -14.92 4.53 12.86
C VAL A 315 -16.46 4.59 12.82
N VAL A 316 -17.13 3.44 13.07
CA VAL A 316 -18.53 3.36 13.56
C VAL A 316 -18.73 2.19 14.55
N ASN A 317 -18.79 2.42 15.88
CA ASN A 317 -19.46 1.54 16.86
C ASN A 317 -19.80 2.24 18.21
N ASP A 318 -20.33 1.54 19.23
CA ASP A 318 -20.83 2.13 20.49
C ASP A 318 -19.76 2.55 21.55
N MET A 319 -18.48 2.22 21.34
CA MET A 319 -17.35 2.96 21.96
C MET A 319 -17.04 4.26 21.17
N SER A 320 -17.79 4.48 20.09
CA SER A 320 -17.79 5.58 19.14
C SER A 320 -19.18 6.27 19.19
N ARG A 321 -19.51 6.91 20.32
CA ARG A 321 -20.40 8.09 20.31
C ARG A 321 -19.67 9.30 19.71
N GLY A 322 -19.14 9.12 18.50
CA GLY A 322 -18.25 10.06 17.82
C GLY A 322 -18.00 9.63 16.39
N THR A 323 -19.06 9.35 15.64
CA THR A 323 -18.99 9.17 14.18
C THR A 323 -18.28 10.39 13.58
N ASN A 324 -17.21 10.18 12.79
CA ASN A 324 -16.42 11.22 12.11
C ASN A 324 -15.41 12.03 12.95
N THR A 325 -14.93 11.57 14.11
CA THR A 325 -13.88 12.35 14.81
C THR A 325 -12.62 12.41 13.95
N ALA A 326 -12.35 13.61 13.45
CA ALA A 326 -11.12 13.96 12.80
C ALA A 326 -9.93 13.66 13.74
N VAL A 327 -8.98 12.87 13.26
CA VAL A 327 -7.71 12.63 13.95
C VAL A 327 -6.67 13.54 13.34
N THR A 328 -5.93 14.23 14.21
CA THR A 328 -4.77 15.03 13.83
C THR A 328 -3.58 14.51 14.61
N VAL A 329 -2.59 13.97 13.90
CA VAL A 329 -1.32 13.54 14.49
C VAL A 329 -0.26 14.54 14.08
N THR A 330 0.21 15.36 15.01
CA THR A 330 1.30 16.34 14.79
C THR A 330 2.67 15.78 15.17
N ASP A 331 2.71 14.80 16.08
CA ASP A 331 3.90 14.02 16.41
C ASP A 331 3.60 12.54 16.21
N TYR A 332 3.95 12.06 15.01
CA TYR A 332 3.73 10.69 14.59
C TYR A 332 4.60 9.70 15.37
N ARG A 333 5.79 10.10 15.82
CA ARG A 333 6.65 9.25 16.65
C ARG A 333 6.04 9.00 18.02
N ALA A 334 5.45 10.03 18.63
CA ALA A 334 4.72 9.88 19.89
C ALA A 334 3.47 8.99 19.73
N ALA A 335 2.70 9.17 18.65
CA ALA A 335 1.54 8.31 18.35
C ALA A 335 1.96 6.84 18.12
N LEU A 336 3.08 6.62 17.42
CA LEU A 336 3.66 5.29 17.21
C LEU A 336 4.05 4.63 18.54
N GLU A 337 4.70 5.36 19.44
CA GLU A 337 5.14 4.81 20.73
C GLU A 337 3.95 4.45 21.64
N ALA A 338 2.90 5.27 21.63
CA ALA A 338 1.66 4.96 22.34
C ALA A 338 1.01 3.68 21.80
N ALA A 339 0.88 3.56 20.47
CA ALA A 339 0.34 2.37 19.83
C ALA A 339 1.21 1.12 20.08
N ARG A 340 2.54 1.26 20.07
CA ARG A 340 3.49 0.18 20.38
C ARG A 340 3.31 -0.30 21.80
N THR A 341 3.20 0.62 22.75
CA THR A 341 2.99 0.32 24.17
C THR A 341 1.72 -0.50 24.36
N ASP A 342 0.59 -0.02 23.83
CA ASP A 342 -0.71 -0.68 23.98
C ASP A 342 -0.76 -2.04 23.27
N LEU A 343 -0.26 -2.13 22.03
CA LEU A 343 -0.21 -3.40 21.30
C LEU A 343 0.69 -4.41 22.00
N THR A 344 1.86 -3.99 22.48
CA THR A 344 2.79 -4.87 23.20
C THR A 344 2.16 -5.39 24.50
N ALA A 345 1.47 -4.53 25.25
CA ALA A 345 0.77 -4.94 26.46
C ALA A 345 -0.31 -5.98 26.15
N PHE A 346 -1.16 -5.72 25.15
CA PHE A 346 -2.19 -6.66 24.70
C PHE A 346 -1.60 -8.01 24.28
N LEU A 347 -0.56 -8.01 23.42
CA LEU A 347 0.02 -9.25 22.91
C LEU A 347 0.70 -10.06 24.03
N LYS A 348 1.41 -9.41 24.96
CA LYS A 348 2.03 -10.09 26.10
C LYS A 348 1.00 -10.76 27.00
N GLU A 349 -0.04 -10.02 27.38
CA GLU A 349 -1.13 -10.53 28.22
C GLU A 349 -1.85 -11.70 27.53
N ALA A 350 -2.26 -11.51 26.27
CA ALA A 350 -3.03 -12.50 25.54
C ALA A 350 -2.22 -13.76 25.19
N CYS A 351 -0.91 -13.64 24.98
CA CYS A 351 -0.06 -14.77 24.59
C CYS A 351 0.60 -15.49 25.78
N GLY A 352 0.61 -14.86 26.97
CA GLY A 352 1.13 -15.41 28.22
C GLY A 352 2.66 -15.41 28.36
N ASP A 353 3.38 -14.67 27.50
CA ASP A 353 4.84 -14.59 27.48
C ASP A 353 5.28 -13.26 26.83
N THR A 354 6.58 -13.06 26.66
CA THR A 354 7.13 -11.96 25.85
C THR A 354 6.69 -12.10 24.39
N VAL A 355 6.51 -10.95 23.72
CA VAL A 355 6.20 -10.90 22.28
C VAL A 355 7.23 -11.69 21.47
N ALA A 356 8.52 -11.54 21.78
CA ALA A 356 9.60 -12.29 21.13
C ALA A 356 9.46 -13.82 21.26
N THR A 357 9.13 -14.35 22.45
CA THR A 357 8.88 -15.79 22.61
C THR A 357 7.68 -16.23 21.78
N CYS A 358 6.58 -15.49 21.86
CA CYS A 358 5.35 -15.81 21.13
C CYS A 358 5.51 -15.68 19.61
N ALA A 359 6.34 -14.75 19.14
CA ALA A 359 6.70 -14.60 17.73
C ALA A 359 7.53 -15.79 17.22
N ARG A 360 8.37 -16.42 18.05
CA ARG A 360 9.13 -17.61 17.61
C ARG A 360 8.28 -18.87 17.46
N ALA A 361 7.14 -18.94 18.16
CA ALA A 361 6.22 -20.08 18.12
C ALA A 361 5.34 -20.12 16.85
N ASP A 362 5.89 -19.75 15.70
CA ASP A 362 5.17 -19.72 14.44
C ASP A 362 5.03 -21.10 13.81
N THR A 363 3.81 -21.43 13.43
CA THR A 363 3.49 -22.61 12.64
C THR A 363 2.79 -22.26 11.32
N GLY A 364 2.55 -20.96 11.10
CA GLY A 364 1.82 -20.42 9.96
C GLY A 364 2.64 -20.40 8.66
N ARG A 365 2.03 -19.82 7.63
CA ARG A 365 2.55 -19.77 6.25
C ARG A 365 3.86 -19.00 6.08
N PHE A 366 4.19 -18.12 7.02
CA PHE A 366 5.41 -17.30 6.99
C PHE A 366 6.58 -17.91 7.76
N ARG A 367 6.47 -19.15 8.25
CA ARG A 367 7.54 -19.82 9.00
C ARG A 367 8.79 -20.12 8.16
N ASP A 368 8.65 -20.23 6.84
CA ASP A 368 9.74 -20.51 5.92
C ASP A 368 10.38 -19.19 5.43
N ALA A 369 11.54 -18.86 6.00
CA ALA A 369 12.28 -17.66 5.65
C ALA A 369 12.82 -17.66 4.20
N ALA A 370 13.08 -18.84 3.62
CA ALA A 370 13.56 -18.93 2.24
C ALA A 370 12.42 -18.66 1.25
N ALA A 371 11.22 -19.21 1.51
CA ALA A 371 10.03 -18.93 0.71
C ALA A 371 9.63 -17.45 0.78
N ASN A 372 9.69 -16.85 1.98
CA ASN A 372 9.42 -15.43 2.18
C ASN A 372 10.39 -14.53 1.40
N ALA A 373 11.69 -14.84 1.45
CA ALA A 373 12.72 -14.12 0.71
C ALA A 373 12.48 -14.23 -0.80
N ALA A 374 12.22 -15.45 -1.30
CA ALA A 374 11.99 -15.70 -2.73
C ALA A 374 10.77 -14.94 -3.27
N LEU A 375 9.66 -14.89 -2.52
CA LEU A 375 8.50 -14.07 -2.88
C LEU A 375 8.86 -12.58 -2.90
N TYR A 376 9.53 -12.10 -1.85
CA TYR A 376 9.83 -10.67 -1.76
C TYR A 376 10.80 -10.22 -2.86
N ASP A 377 11.83 -11.02 -3.17
CA ASP A 377 12.77 -10.75 -4.25
C ASP A 377 12.09 -10.77 -5.63
N ALA A 378 11.22 -11.75 -5.90
CA ALA A 378 10.47 -11.81 -7.16
C ALA A 378 9.55 -10.59 -7.36
N THR A 379 8.94 -10.10 -6.28
CA THR A 379 8.02 -8.96 -6.31
C THR A 379 8.72 -7.60 -6.26
N GLN A 380 10.06 -7.55 -6.11
CA GLN A 380 10.81 -6.29 -6.24
C GLN A 380 10.59 -5.65 -7.63
N THR A 381 10.52 -6.47 -8.69
CA THR A 381 10.32 -5.99 -10.06
C THR A 381 9.22 -6.73 -10.83
N TYR A 382 8.69 -7.84 -10.31
CA TYR A 382 7.84 -8.79 -11.05
C TYR A 382 8.49 -9.35 -12.33
N GLY A 383 9.81 -9.17 -12.50
CA GLY A 383 10.50 -9.52 -13.74
C GLY A 383 10.23 -8.56 -14.90
N LEU A 384 9.71 -7.36 -14.64
CA LEU A 384 9.59 -6.30 -15.66
C LEU A 384 10.99 -5.88 -16.16
N PRO A 385 11.11 -5.51 -17.45
CA PRO A 385 12.38 -5.10 -18.02
C PRO A 385 12.84 -3.74 -17.48
N VAL A 386 14.13 -3.48 -17.69
CA VAL A 386 14.78 -2.22 -17.33
C VAL A 386 14.33 -1.11 -18.27
N VAL A 387 13.90 0.01 -17.69
CA VAL A 387 13.57 1.26 -18.41
C VAL A 387 14.73 2.25 -18.33
N HIS A 388 15.47 2.28 -17.22
CA HIS A 388 16.61 3.17 -17.00
C HIS A 388 17.93 2.38 -16.95
N PRO A 389 18.54 2.04 -18.10
CA PRO A 389 19.71 1.15 -18.16
C PRO A 389 20.94 1.65 -17.39
N GLN A 390 21.14 2.97 -17.31
CA GLN A 390 22.24 3.55 -16.55
C GLN A 390 22.17 3.23 -15.05
N ARG A 391 20.99 2.87 -14.53
CA ARG A 391 20.78 2.56 -13.10
C ARG A 391 21.06 1.10 -12.77
N VAL A 392 21.23 0.25 -13.78
CA VAL A 392 21.51 -1.17 -13.54
C VAL A 392 22.86 -1.30 -12.85
N GLY A 393 22.88 -2.02 -11.72
CA GLY A 393 24.08 -2.24 -10.93
C GLY A 393 24.58 -1.02 -10.16
N THR A 394 23.86 0.11 -10.17
CA THR A 394 24.20 1.27 -9.34
C THR A 394 23.70 1.08 -7.91
N THR A 395 24.35 1.74 -6.97
CA THR A 395 23.94 1.81 -5.56
C THR A 395 23.63 3.26 -5.23
N ASP A 396 22.38 3.55 -4.87
CA ASP A 396 22.00 4.89 -4.41
C ASP A 396 22.42 5.09 -2.96
N ASP A 397 23.07 6.21 -2.67
CA ASP A 397 23.30 6.64 -1.30
C ASP A 397 21.96 7.12 -0.71
N VAL A 398 21.27 6.22 0.00
CA VAL A 398 19.96 6.49 0.61
C VAL A 398 20.07 7.62 1.64
N GLY A 399 21.16 7.65 2.41
CA GLY A 399 21.39 8.69 3.42
C GLY A 399 21.55 10.09 2.83
N ARG A 400 21.99 10.20 1.58
CA ARG A 400 22.09 11.47 0.86
C ARG A 400 20.82 11.82 0.08
N ILE A 401 20.17 10.83 -0.53
CA ILE A 401 19.08 11.05 -1.50
C ILE A 401 17.71 11.09 -0.82
N ALA A 402 17.47 10.21 0.14
CA ALA A 402 16.20 10.05 0.84
C ALA A 402 16.46 9.69 2.32
N PRO A 403 17.11 10.58 3.10
CA PRO A 403 17.56 10.29 4.46
C PRO A 403 16.43 9.85 5.40
N GLU A 404 15.21 10.31 5.16
CA GLU A 404 14.01 9.97 5.90
C GLU A 404 13.61 8.48 5.75
N ALA A 405 14.00 7.82 4.66
CA ALA A 405 13.75 6.39 4.45
C ALA A 405 14.35 5.53 5.57
N GLY A 406 15.48 5.93 6.16
CA GLY A 406 16.11 5.26 7.30
C GLY A 406 15.18 5.11 8.51
N HIS A 407 14.18 5.98 8.65
CA HIS A 407 13.20 5.86 9.72
C HIS A 407 12.33 4.60 9.64
N LEU A 408 12.17 3.99 8.45
CA LEU A 408 11.52 2.70 8.28
C LEU A 408 12.20 1.58 9.08
N LEU A 409 13.50 1.73 9.38
CA LEU A 409 14.26 0.82 10.23
C LEU A 409 14.43 1.35 11.65
N THR A 410 14.80 2.62 11.85
CA THR A 410 15.04 3.14 13.22
C THR A 410 13.78 3.12 14.08
N ALA A 411 12.60 3.28 13.47
CA ALA A 411 11.33 3.19 14.19
C ALA A 411 11.08 1.79 14.76
N ALA A 412 11.53 0.73 14.08
CA ALA A 412 11.41 -0.65 14.52
C ALA A 412 12.57 -1.09 15.43
N PHE A 413 13.77 -0.56 15.16
CA PHE A 413 15.02 -0.93 15.82
C PHE A 413 15.71 0.32 16.39
N PRO A 414 15.26 0.86 17.53
CA PRO A 414 15.72 2.14 18.07
C PRO A 414 17.20 2.16 18.52
N ALA A 415 17.86 0.99 18.59
CA ALA A 415 19.30 0.90 18.86
C ALA A 415 20.18 1.33 17.67
N LEU A 416 19.61 1.46 16.47
CA LEU A 416 20.29 1.95 15.28
C LEU A 416 20.25 3.48 15.24
N SER A 417 21.37 4.09 14.88
CA SER A 417 21.38 5.47 14.40
C SER A 417 20.77 5.58 13.00
N LEU A 418 20.33 6.78 12.63
CA LEU A 418 19.80 7.04 11.28
C LEU A 418 20.85 6.75 10.19
N ALA A 419 22.13 7.05 10.46
CA ALA A 419 23.22 6.75 9.54
C ALA A 419 23.40 5.24 9.32
N GLU A 420 23.32 4.43 10.38
CA GLU A 420 23.38 2.96 10.27
C GLU A 420 22.18 2.40 9.52
N ALA A 421 20.98 2.91 9.79
CA ALA A 421 19.77 2.51 9.06
C ALA A 421 19.88 2.85 7.57
N ASN A 422 20.30 4.06 7.22
CA ASN A 422 20.49 4.47 5.82
C ASN A 422 21.61 3.70 5.12
N ALA A 423 22.69 3.36 5.83
CA ALA A 423 23.74 2.48 5.29
C ALA A 423 23.21 1.07 5.00
N ILE A 424 22.38 0.50 5.89
CA ILE A 424 21.72 -0.79 5.66
C ILE A 424 20.82 -0.71 4.43
N LEU A 425 19.94 0.30 4.35
CA LEU A 425 19.04 0.48 3.20
C LEU A 425 19.84 0.60 1.90
N THR A 426 20.93 1.38 1.91
CA THR A 426 21.87 1.55 0.78
C THR A 426 22.46 0.21 0.34
N GLU A 427 22.93 -0.60 1.28
CA GLU A 427 23.60 -1.88 0.99
C GLU A 427 22.62 -2.95 0.49
N THR A 428 21.37 -2.92 0.97
CA THR A 428 20.38 -3.97 0.67
C THR A 428 19.47 -3.67 -0.51
N GLN A 429 19.68 -2.58 -1.26
CA GLN A 429 18.77 -2.19 -2.34
C GLN A 429 18.49 -3.31 -3.33
N GLY A 430 17.23 -3.38 -3.77
CA GLY A 430 16.80 -4.23 -4.84
C GLY A 430 17.32 -3.79 -6.22
N PRO A 431 16.95 -4.54 -7.27
CA PRO A 431 17.39 -4.27 -8.63
C PRO A 431 17.12 -2.82 -9.07
N GLY A 432 18.12 -2.20 -9.70
CA GLY A 432 18.01 -0.87 -10.29
C GLY A 432 17.50 -0.89 -11.74
N GLY A 433 16.98 0.24 -12.19
CA GLY A 433 16.58 0.49 -13.57
C GLY A 433 15.10 0.25 -13.90
N GLY A 434 14.27 -0.07 -12.91
CA GLY A 434 12.82 -0.18 -13.10
C GLY A 434 12.17 1.16 -13.50
N PHE A 435 10.91 1.14 -13.93
CA PHE A 435 10.23 2.33 -14.50
C PHE A 435 10.09 3.54 -13.56
N LEU A 436 10.21 3.35 -12.24
CA LEU A 436 10.21 4.45 -11.24
C LEU A 436 11.62 4.87 -10.81
N ASP A 437 12.65 4.11 -11.17
CA ASP A 437 14.04 4.37 -10.77
C ASP A 437 14.70 5.36 -11.75
N ASP A 438 14.21 6.60 -11.77
CA ASP A 438 14.70 7.67 -12.65
C ASP A 438 15.86 8.48 -12.03
N GLY A 439 16.40 8.04 -10.89
CA GLY A 439 17.43 8.76 -10.12
C GLY A 439 16.89 9.79 -9.14
N SER A 440 15.58 9.99 -9.06
CA SER A 440 14.96 10.86 -8.07
C SER A 440 14.95 10.25 -6.66
N ALA A 441 14.70 11.10 -5.66
CA ALA A 441 14.49 10.64 -4.28
C ALA A 441 13.32 9.66 -4.15
N PHE A 442 12.23 9.89 -4.89
CA PHE A 442 11.11 8.96 -4.90
C PHE A 442 11.50 7.59 -5.50
N GLY A 443 12.36 7.57 -6.52
CA GLY A 443 12.85 6.34 -7.15
C GLY A 443 13.55 5.38 -6.19
N VAL A 444 14.16 5.89 -5.11
CA VAL A 444 14.75 5.06 -4.04
C VAL A 444 13.70 4.12 -3.42
N TYR A 445 12.48 4.60 -3.22
CA TYR A 445 11.38 3.81 -2.62
C TYR A 445 10.92 2.66 -3.50
N ALA A 446 11.15 2.73 -4.82
CA ALA A 446 10.91 1.60 -5.71
C ALA A 446 11.94 0.46 -5.53
N ARG A 447 13.13 0.79 -5.00
CA ARG A 447 14.27 -0.12 -4.82
C ARG A 447 14.46 -0.63 -3.39
N LEU A 448 13.73 -0.13 -2.39
CA LEU A 448 13.94 -0.56 -1.01
C LEU A 448 13.60 -2.06 -0.84
N ASN A 449 14.60 -2.89 -0.54
CA ASN A 449 14.39 -4.27 -0.12
C ASN A 449 14.26 -4.33 1.41
N LEU A 450 13.07 -4.03 1.92
CA LEU A 450 12.85 -3.98 3.38
C LEU A 450 12.97 -5.35 4.05
N TYR A 451 12.78 -6.46 3.33
CA TYR A 451 12.98 -7.80 3.89
C TYR A 451 14.45 -8.05 4.25
N ALA A 452 15.38 -7.78 3.33
CA ALA A 452 16.80 -7.90 3.57
C ALA A 452 17.31 -6.85 4.58
N ALA A 453 16.84 -5.61 4.44
CA ALA A 453 17.20 -4.50 5.32
C ALA A 453 16.82 -4.77 6.79
N ALA A 454 15.59 -5.23 7.04
CA ALA A 454 15.12 -5.53 8.38
C ALA A 454 15.88 -6.68 9.03
N GLY A 455 16.24 -7.72 8.27
CA GLY A 455 17.08 -8.81 8.78
C GLY A 455 18.44 -8.31 9.26
N LYS A 456 19.10 -7.43 8.48
CA LYS A 456 20.35 -6.78 8.88
C LYS A 456 20.19 -5.85 10.07
N ALA A 457 19.12 -5.06 10.09
CA ALA A 457 18.83 -4.13 11.17
C ALA A 457 18.60 -4.86 12.50
N ALA A 458 17.81 -5.93 12.48
CA ALA A 458 17.58 -6.79 13.65
C ALA A 458 18.89 -7.40 14.16
N ALA A 459 19.75 -7.89 13.27
CA ALA A 459 21.06 -8.45 13.64
C ALA A 459 22.01 -7.40 14.24
N LEU A 460 22.03 -6.18 13.70
CA LEU A 460 22.82 -5.08 14.27
C LEU A 460 22.28 -4.64 15.63
N ALA A 461 20.96 -4.49 15.78
CA ALA A 461 20.32 -4.14 17.04
C ALA A 461 20.63 -5.17 18.14
N ALA A 462 20.54 -6.47 17.81
CA ALA A 462 20.86 -7.56 18.74
C ALA A 462 22.33 -7.52 19.19
N ARG A 463 23.27 -7.24 18.28
CA ARG A 463 24.70 -7.09 18.62
C ARG A 463 24.97 -5.92 19.56
N LYS A 464 24.26 -4.80 19.37
CA LYS A 464 24.37 -3.62 20.25
C LYS A 464 23.76 -3.84 21.64
N ALA A 465 22.76 -4.71 21.74
CA ALA A 465 22.13 -5.05 23.02
C ALA A 465 22.93 -6.10 23.83
N ALA A 466 23.85 -6.83 23.19
CA ALA A 466 24.69 -7.80 23.88
C ALA A 466 25.70 -7.07 24.82
N PRO A 467 25.87 -7.52 26.07
CA PRO A 467 26.88 -6.95 26.96
C PRO A 467 28.28 -7.11 26.37
N SER A 468 29.09 -6.03 26.37
CA SER A 468 30.48 -6.10 25.92
C SER A 468 31.21 -7.23 26.64
N PRO A 469 31.97 -8.10 25.93
CA PRO A 469 32.79 -9.09 26.59
C PRO A 469 33.80 -8.34 27.46
N THR A 470 33.71 -8.53 28.77
CA THR A 470 34.67 -8.02 29.72
C THR A 470 36.05 -8.50 29.30
N ALA A 471 36.96 -7.54 29.03
CA ALA A 471 38.38 -7.84 28.84
C ALA A 471 38.87 -8.60 30.08
N ARG A 472 39.24 -9.87 29.89
CA ARG A 472 39.91 -10.67 30.91
C ARG A 472 41.41 -10.44 30.85
#